data_AF-A0A933GS58-F1
#
_entry.id   AF-A0A933GS58-F1
#
_cell.length_a   1.000
_cell.length_b   1.000
_cell.length_c   1.000
_cell.angle_alpha   90.00
_cell.angle_beta   90.00
_cell.angle_gamma   90.00
#
_symmetry.space_group_name_H-M   'P 1'
#
loop_
_entity.id
_entity.type
_entity.pdbx_description
1 polymer ?
#
loop_
_entity_poly.entity_id
_entity_poly.type
_entity_poly.pdbx_seq_one_letter_code
_entity_poly.pdbx_strand_id
1 'polypeptide(L)'
;MPQLSASTLKLFQECPRCFWLHINKKIERPRGPFPSLPSGIDRVLKGYFETYRKQGALPPLIAGKLSGTLSTTPLTLGFNDPATRARLWGKLDDCITLSDQRLAPLDHKTRASAPDDLSYSQTYYQFQMDVYTLLLERNGYRTSRSAYVVYYFPIDGTLHNGFPFDVAVHTLATDPESAYDVFAAACRCLASPLPSSSASCAFCRWAVSRHSEVAQPIPRLAEDTIPDDLFA
;
A
#
# COMPACT_ATOMS: atom_id res chain seq x y z
N MET A 1 -11.90 -6.68 -17.71
CA MET A 1 -10.73 -7.34 -17.08
C MET A 1 -10.39 -6.59 -15.79
N PRO A 2 -10.41 -7.23 -14.61
CA PRO A 2 -10.01 -6.59 -13.36
C PRO A 2 -8.57 -6.08 -13.43
N GLN A 3 -8.32 -4.92 -12.83
CA GLN A 3 -6.99 -4.35 -12.69
C GLN A 3 -6.64 -4.31 -11.20
N LEU A 4 -5.59 -5.03 -10.83
CA LEU A 4 -5.11 -5.19 -9.46
C LEU A 4 -3.72 -4.57 -9.32
N SER A 5 -3.41 -4.16 -8.11
CA SER A 5 -2.14 -3.60 -7.65
C SER A 5 -1.79 -4.13 -6.26
N ALA A 6 -0.56 -3.89 -5.80
CA ALA A 6 -0.12 -4.27 -4.45
C ALA A 6 -1.09 -3.83 -3.35
N SER A 7 -1.66 -2.62 -3.43
CA SER A 7 -2.62 -2.11 -2.44
C SER A 7 -3.95 -2.84 -2.48
N THR A 8 -4.48 -3.14 -3.67
CA THR A 8 -5.73 -3.93 -3.79
C THR A 8 -5.54 -5.38 -3.34
N LEU A 9 -4.36 -5.96 -3.56
CA LEU A 9 -4.04 -7.30 -3.08
C LEU A 9 -3.82 -7.33 -1.56
N LYS A 10 -3.23 -6.27 -0.99
CA LYS A 10 -3.16 -6.12 0.46
C LYS A 10 -4.57 -6.03 1.08
N LEU A 11 -5.48 -5.29 0.44
CA LEU A 11 -6.89 -5.24 0.84
C LEU A 11 -7.54 -6.64 0.82
N PHE A 12 -7.20 -7.47 -0.17
CA PHE A 12 -7.65 -8.88 -0.22
C PHE A 12 -7.13 -9.70 0.95
N GLN A 13 -5.82 -9.62 1.26
CA GLN A 13 -5.22 -10.31 2.41
C GLN A 13 -5.87 -9.90 3.74
N GLU A 14 -6.25 -8.62 3.88
CA GLU A 14 -6.91 -8.12 5.08
C GLU A 14 -8.38 -8.56 5.19
N CYS A 15 -9.15 -8.47 4.09
CA CYS A 15 -10.54 -8.90 4.07
C CYS A 15 -11.04 -9.17 2.64
N PRO A 16 -11.35 -10.43 2.28
CA PRO A 16 -11.82 -10.76 0.94
C PRO A 16 -13.16 -10.11 0.60
N ARG A 17 -14.07 -9.93 1.57
CA ARG A 17 -15.33 -9.18 1.37
C ARG A 17 -15.10 -7.73 1.00
N CYS A 18 -14.24 -7.01 1.72
CA CYS A 18 -13.95 -5.60 1.40
C CYS A 18 -13.31 -5.48 0.02
N PHE A 19 -12.38 -6.38 -0.30
CA PHE A 19 -11.75 -6.43 -1.61
C PHE A 19 -12.76 -6.68 -2.74
N TRP A 20 -13.62 -7.69 -2.58
CA TRP A 20 -14.66 -8.01 -3.55
C TRP A 20 -15.59 -6.82 -3.79
N LEU A 21 -16.07 -6.19 -2.71
CA LEU A 21 -16.94 -5.00 -2.78
C LEU A 21 -16.25 -3.82 -3.46
N HIS A 22 -14.97 -3.59 -3.15
CA HIS A 22 -14.18 -2.53 -3.76
C HIS A 22 -14.07 -2.73 -5.27
N ILE A 23 -13.69 -3.92 -5.73
CA ILE A 23 -13.42 -4.15 -7.15
C ILE A 23 -14.70 -4.32 -7.96
N ASN A 24 -15.64 -5.17 -7.52
CA ASN A 24 -16.83 -5.55 -8.26
C ASN A 24 -17.99 -4.56 -8.09
N LYS A 25 -18.10 -3.88 -6.93
CA LYS A 25 -19.21 -2.96 -6.63
C LYS A 25 -18.80 -1.51 -6.48
N LYS A 26 -17.49 -1.20 -6.54
CA LYS A 26 -16.95 0.16 -6.29
C LYS A 26 -17.33 0.71 -4.92
N ILE A 27 -17.56 -0.18 -3.95
CA ILE A 27 -17.83 0.16 -2.56
C ILE A 27 -16.53 0.03 -1.80
N GLU A 28 -15.90 1.18 -1.51
CA GLU A 28 -14.64 1.22 -0.79
C GLU A 28 -14.83 1.32 0.72
N ARG A 29 -13.79 0.95 1.48
CA ARG A 29 -13.74 1.29 2.90
C ARG A 29 -13.70 2.82 3.06
N PRO A 30 -14.37 3.38 4.08
CA PRO A 30 -14.20 4.79 4.43
C PRO A 30 -12.71 5.12 4.63
N ARG A 31 -12.28 6.29 4.14
CA ARG A 31 -10.91 6.78 4.28
C ARG A 31 -10.91 8.08 5.08
N GLY A 32 -9.97 8.19 6.02
CA GLY A 32 -9.68 9.45 6.71
C GLY A 32 -8.82 10.40 5.85
N PRO A 33 -8.61 11.64 6.31
CA PRO A 33 -7.69 12.56 5.65
C PRO A 33 -6.26 11.99 5.67
N PHE A 34 -5.55 12.10 4.55
CA PHE A 34 -4.13 11.75 4.49
C PHE A 34 -3.29 12.97 4.91
N PRO A 35 -2.27 12.82 5.78
CA PRO A 35 -1.43 13.94 6.20
C PRO A 35 -0.63 14.51 5.02
N SER A 36 -0.58 15.83 4.88
CA SER A 36 0.13 16.49 3.76
C SER A 36 1.66 16.41 3.86
N LEU A 37 2.20 16.26 5.07
CA LEU A 37 3.64 16.26 5.32
C LEU A 37 4.38 15.09 4.63
N PRO A 38 3.96 13.82 4.76
CA PRO A 38 4.57 12.72 4.01
C PRO A 38 4.53 12.92 2.49
N SER A 39 3.42 13.44 1.95
CA SER A 39 3.32 13.75 0.51
C SER A 39 4.31 14.85 0.08
N GLY A 40 4.51 15.86 0.92
CA GLY A 40 5.49 16.92 0.68
C GLY A 40 6.92 16.39 0.66
N ILE A 41 7.26 15.54 1.63
CA ILE A 41 8.58 14.90 1.73
C ILE A 41 8.83 13.98 0.51
N ASP A 42 7.86 13.14 0.15
CA ASP A 42 7.93 12.26 -1.02
C ASP A 42 8.24 13.04 -2.32
N ARG A 43 7.55 14.16 -2.53
CA ARG A 43 7.78 15.02 -3.70
C ARG A 43 9.21 15.57 -3.74
N VAL A 44 9.75 16.01 -2.60
CA VAL A 44 11.13 16.52 -2.51
C VAL A 44 12.14 15.40 -2.76
N LEU A 45 11.93 14.23 -2.15
CA LEU A 45 12.79 13.06 -2.33
C LEU A 45 12.83 12.62 -3.79
N LYS A 46 11.68 12.55 -4.46
CA LYS A 46 11.61 12.19 -5.89
C LYS A 46 12.41 13.14 -6.78
N GLY A 47 12.31 14.45 -6.54
CA GLY A 47 13.12 15.44 -7.26
C GLY A 47 14.62 15.31 -6.99
N TYR A 48 15.00 15.02 -5.74
CA TYR A 48 16.39 14.80 -5.36
C TYR A 48 16.96 13.54 -6.01
N PHE A 49 16.26 12.41 -5.92
CA PHE A 49 16.68 11.14 -6.52
C PHE A 49 16.79 11.24 -8.04
N GLU A 50 15.88 11.96 -8.71
CA GLU A 50 15.96 12.23 -10.15
C GLU A 50 17.25 12.97 -10.56
N THR A 51 17.75 13.88 -9.72
CA THR A 51 19.02 14.58 -9.99
C THR A 51 20.19 13.60 -10.05
N TYR A 52 20.25 12.64 -9.12
CA TYR A 52 21.33 11.62 -9.08
C TYR A 52 21.13 10.51 -10.12
N ARG A 53 19.88 10.18 -10.46
CA ARG A 53 19.57 9.22 -11.55
C ARG A 53 20.19 9.66 -12.87
N LYS A 54 20.07 10.94 -13.22
CA LYS A 54 20.68 11.52 -14.43
C LYS A 54 22.21 11.47 -14.43
N GLN A 55 22.81 11.40 -13.26
CA GLN A 55 24.26 11.29 -13.08
C GLN A 55 24.75 9.84 -13.03
N GLY A 56 23.84 8.86 -13.03
CA GLY A 56 24.19 7.45 -12.84
C GLY A 56 24.76 7.16 -11.45
N ALA A 57 24.35 7.91 -10.43
CA ALA A 57 24.88 7.82 -9.08
C ALA A 57 23.79 7.56 -8.03
N LEU A 58 24.21 7.12 -6.84
CA LEU A 58 23.33 7.10 -5.66
C LEU A 58 23.36 8.46 -4.97
N PRO A 59 22.21 8.94 -4.46
CA PRO A 59 22.20 10.12 -3.61
C PRO A 59 23.03 9.91 -2.33
N PRO A 60 23.78 10.92 -1.84
CA PRO A 60 24.56 10.85 -0.61
C PRO A 60 23.79 10.33 0.61
N LEU A 61 22.47 10.56 0.66
CA LEU A 61 21.58 10.07 1.73
C LEU A 61 21.63 8.54 1.91
N ILE A 62 21.85 7.80 0.83
CA ILE A 62 21.87 6.34 0.80
C ILE A 62 23.20 5.76 0.29
N ALA A 63 24.16 6.61 -0.08
CA ALA A 63 25.50 6.18 -0.48
C ALA A 63 26.19 5.45 0.68
N GLY A 64 26.83 4.30 0.39
CA GLY A 64 27.45 3.45 1.40
C GLY A 64 26.48 2.60 2.23
N LYS A 65 25.17 2.83 2.13
CA LYS A 65 24.12 2.01 2.79
C LYS A 65 23.59 0.89 1.89
N LEU A 66 23.74 1.04 0.57
CA LEU A 66 23.46 0.02 -0.44
C LEU A 66 24.44 0.16 -1.62
N SER A 67 24.47 -0.86 -2.48
CA SER A 67 25.31 -0.90 -3.68
C SER A 67 24.47 -0.74 -4.96
N GLY A 68 25.07 -0.22 -6.02
CA GLY A 68 24.44 -0.06 -7.33
C GLY A 68 24.22 1.40 -7.72
N THR A 69 23.32 1.62 -8.68
CA THR A 69 22.95 2.94 -9.20
C THR A 69 21.44 3.04 -9.36
N LEU A 70 20.88 4.25 -9.38
CA LEU A 70 19.46 4.43 -9.67
C LEU A 70 19.17 3.99 -11.12
N SER A 71 18.21 3.09 -11.30
CA SER A 71 17.82 2.56 -12.61
C SER A 71 17.10 3.63 -13.43
N THR A 72 17.32 3.59 -14.75
CA THR A 72 16.59 4.36 -15.76
C THR A 72 15.41 3.59 -16.37
N THR A 73 15.19 2.36 -15.90
CA THR A 73 14.11 1.48 -16.33
C THR A 73 12.73 2.11 -16.03
N PRO A 74 11.70 1.91 -16.89
CA PRO A 74 10.36 2.36 -16.58
C PRO A 74 9.85 1.82 -15.24
N LEU A 75 9.38 2.72 -14.37
CA LEU A 75 8.90 2.36 -13.03
C LEU A 75 7.40 2.01 -13.00
N THR A 76 6.65 2.35 -14.05
CA THR A 76 5.24 1.93 -14.20
C THR A 76 5.20 0.65 -15.01
N LEU A 77 4.88 -0.45 -14.34
CA LEU A 77 4.96 -1.81 -14.87
C LEU A 77 3.61 -2.50 -14.75
N GLY A 78 3.39 -3.50 -15.60
CA GLY A 78 2.23 -4.36 -15.48
C GLY A 78 2.21 -5.47 -16.51
N PHE A 79 1.45 -6.51 -16.23
CA PHE A 79 1.23 -7.62 -17.15
C PHE A 79 -0.24 -8.04 -17.10
N ASN A 80 -0.75 -8.44 -18.25
CA ASN A 80 -2.03 -9.12 -18.34
C ASN A 80 -1.76 -10.61 -18.20
N ASP A 81 -2.44 -11.28 -17.28
CA ASP A 81 -2.28 -12.70 -17.06
C ASP A 81 -3.46 -13.47 -17.68
N PRO A 82 -3.23 -14.29 -18.72
CA PRO A 82 -4.29 -15.04 -19.38
C PRO A 82 -4.98 -16.04 -18.46
N ALA A 83 -4.25 -16.65 -17.52
CA ALA A 83 -4.78 -17.69 -16.64
C ALA A 83 -5.82 -17.13 -15.66
N THR A 84 -5.55 -15.98 -15.05
CA THR A 84 -6.46 -15.29 -14.14
C THR A 84 -7.44 -14.35 -14.86
N ARG A 85 -7.20 -14.06 -16.14
CA ARG A 85 -7.95 -13.07 -16.95
C ARG A 85 -8.01 -11.70 -16.26
N ALA A 86 -6.91 -11.30 -15.64
CA ALA A 86 -6.75 -10.06 -14.89
C ALA A 86 -5.41 -9.38 -15.24
N ARG A 87 -5.29 -8.09 -14.91
CA ARG A 87 -4.04 -7.34 -15.02
C ARG A 87 -3.49 -7.06 -13.63
N LEU A 88 -2.22 -7.37 -13.40
CA LEU A 88 -1.46 -6.86 -12.26
C LEU A 88 -0.59 -5.70 -12.74
N TRP A 89 -0.62 -4.57 -12.05
CA TRP A 89 0.17 -3.40 -12.40
C TRP A 89 0.57 -2.62 -11.15
N GLY A 90 1.59 -1.78 -11.28
CA GLY A 90 2.06 -0.92 -10.22
C GLY A 90 3.03 0.13 -10.72
N LYS A 91 3.21 1.17 -9.90
CA LYS A 91 4.28 2.13 -10.06
C LYS A 91 5.25 1.93 -8.90
N LEU A 92 6.44 1.45 -9.21
CA LEU A 92 7.54 1.45 -8.25
C LEU A 92 7.87 2.91 -7.92
N ASP A 93 8.24 3.14 -6.68
CA ASP A 93 8.76 4.44 -6.28
C ASP A 93 10.14 4.66 -6.90
N ASP A 94 11.01 3.66 -6.79
CA ASP A 94 12.34 3.67 -7.36
C ASP A 94 12.90 2.26 -7.63
N CYS A 95 14.06 2.17 -8.27
CA CYS A 95 14.71 0.90 -8.56
C CYS A 95 16.24 1.05 -8.64
N ILE A 96 16.97 0.07 -8.12
CA ILE A 96 18.43 -0.01 -8.17
C ILE A 96 18.86 -0.98 -9.25
N THR A 97 19.85 -0.58 -10.06
CA THR A 97 20.62 -1.48 -10.91
C THR A 97 21.91 -1.87 -10.19
N LEU A 98 22.06 -3.16 -9.91
CA LEU A 98 23.24 -3.72 -9.26
C LEU A 98 24.39 -3.93 -10.25
N SER A 99 25.58 -4.23 -9.74
CA SER A 99 26.80 -4.43 -10.56
C SER A 99 26.65 -5.56 -11.58
N ASP A 100 25.88 -6.60 -11.26
CA ASP A 100 25.56 -7.73 -12.14
C ASP A 100 24.38 -7.45 -13.10
N GLN A 101 23.96 -6.20 -13.21
CA GLN A 101 22.83 -5.72 -14.02
C GLN A 101 21.44 -6.21 -13.57
N ARG A 102 21.35 -6.88 -12.41
CA ARG A 102 20.06 -7.22 -11.83
C ARG A 102 19.40 -6.01 -11.18
N LEU A 103 18.07 -5.99 -11.21
CA LEU A 103 17.26 -4.94 -10.62
C LEU A 103 16.77 -5.32 -9.23
N ALA A 104 16.67 -4.33 -8.36
CA ALA A 104 16.08 -4.42 -7.03
C ALA A 104 15.08 -3.26 -6.84
N PRO A 105 13.81 -3.50 -6.48
CA PRO A 105 12.88 -2.43 -6.13
C PRO A 105 13.41 -1.59 -4.95
N LEU A 106 13.11 -0.30 -4.95
CA LEU A 106 13.36 0.59 -3.83
C LEU A 106 12.08 1.40 -3.52
N ASP A 107 11.73 1.50 -2.24
CA ASP A 107 10.55 2.22 -1.79
C ASP A 107 10.88 3.20 -0.65
N HIS A 108 10.31 4.40 -0.69
CA HIS A 108 10.60 5.48 0.25
C HIS A 108 9.53 5.54 1.34
N LYS A 109 9.96 5.50 2.60
CA LYS A 109 9.06 5.55 3.75
C LYS A 109 9.44 6.68 4.70
N THR A 110 8.55 7.66 4.85
CA THR A 110 8.65 8.64 5.93
C THR A 110 8.04 8.07 7.20
N ARG A 111 8.75 8.13 8.33
CA ARG A 111 8.27 7.70 9.65
C ARG A 111 8.47 8.79 10.70
N ALA A 112 7.74 8.67 11.80
CA ALA A 112 7.89 9.52 12.97
C ALA A 112 9.14 9.18 13.81
N SER A 113 9.72 7.99 13.59
CA SER A 113 10.91 7.50 14.30
C SER A 113 11.69 6.50 13.43
N ALA A 114 12.90 6.15 13.87
CA ALA A 114 13.71 5.10 13.27
C ALA A 114 12.90 3.78 13.19
N PRO A 115 13.05 2.98 12.12
CA PRO A 115 12.48 1.63 12.09
C PRO A 115 13.08 0.80 13.21
N ASP A 116 12.29 -0.08 13.83
CA ASP A 116 12.74 -0.88 14.98
C ASP A 116 13.87 -1.83 14.57
N ASP A 117 13.56 -2.75 13.65
CA ASP A 117 14.50 -3.68 13.03
C ASP A 117 13.95 -4.16 11.66
N LEU A 118 14.60 -5.16 11.09
CA LEU A 118 14.19 -5.75 9.82
C LEU A 118 12.78 -6.37 9.86
N SER A 119 12.33 -6.88 11.01
CA SER A 119 11.02 -7.52 11.17
C SER A 119 9.87 -6.54 10.96
N TYR A 120 10.08 -5.27 11.30
CA TYR A 120 9.14 -4.19 10.97
C TYR A 120 8.96 -4.09 9.45
N SER A 121 10.04 -4.04 8.69
CA SER A 121 10.00 -3.95 7.24
C SER A 121 9.35 -5.20 6.61
N GLN A 122 9.66 -6.37 7.14
CA GLN A 122 9.05 -7.62 6.71
C GLN A 122 7.53 -7.62 6.96
N THR A 123 7.08 -7.12 8.11
CA THR A 123 5.66 -7.08 8.47
C THR A 123 4.85 -6.17 7.54
N TYR A 124 5.37 -4.97 7.25
CA TYR A 124 4.58 -3.93 6.59
C TYR A 124 4.83 -3.82 5.08
N TYR A 125 6.03 -4.16 4.59
CA TYR A 125 6.45 -3.84 3.22
C TYR A 125 6.88 -5.05 2.40
N GLN A 126 7.08 -6.23 3.00
CA GLN A 126 7.48 -7.45 2.29
C GLN A 126 6.58 -7.72 1.08
N PHE A 127 5.27 -7.84 1.30
CA PHE A 127 4.34 -8.17 0.23
C PHE A 127 4.33 -7.11 -0.90
N GLN A 128 4.53 -5.84 -0.58
CA GLN A 128 4.65 -4.79 -1.58
C GLN A 128 5.90 -5.01 -2.44
N MET A 129 7.03 -5.31 -1.81
CA MET A 129 8.30 -5.56 -2.49
C MET A 129 8.26 -6.84 -3.33
N ASP A 130 7.60 -7.90 -2.83
CA ASP A 130 7.37 -9.14 -3.59
C ASP A 130 6.60 -8.87 -4.88
N VAL A 131 5.53 -8.07 -4.80
CA VAL A 131 4.74 -7.66 -5.98
C VAL A 131 5.58 -6.82 -6.95
N TYR A 132 6.43 -5.92 -6.45
CA TYR A 132 7.32 -5.12 -7.31
C TYR A 132 8.37 -5.98 -8.01
N THR A 133 8.98 -6.94 -7.31
CA THR A 133 9.88 -7.92 -7.91
C THR A 133 9.14 -8.74 -8.97
N LEU A 134 7.93 -9.22 -8.69
CA LEU A 134 7.12 -9.95 -9.66
C LEU A 134 6.83 -9.10 -10.90
N LEU A 135 6.52 -7.81 -10.74
CA LEU A 135 6.28 -6.90 -11.85
C LEU A 135 7.53 -6.71 -12.72
N LEU A 136 8.71 -6.57 -12.11
CA LEU A 136 9.99 -6.51 -12.83
C LEU A 136 10.22 -7.80 -13.64
N GLU A 137 10.10 -8.96 -13.00
CA GLU A 137 10.33 -10.27 -13.65
C GLU A 137 9.34 -10.49 -14.81
N ARG A 138 8.06 -10.17 -14.63
CA ARG A 138 7.01 -10.31 -15.66
C ARG A 138 7.14 -9.31 -16.80
N ASN A 139 7.96 -8.27 -16.64
CA ASN A 139 8.31 -7.32 -17.70
C ASN A 139 9.69 -7.62 -18.31
N GLY A 140 10.28 -8.78 -18.03
CA GLY A 140 11.50 -9.26 -18.68
C GLY A 140 12.81 -8.83 -18.00
N TYR A 141 12.75 -8.17 -16.85
CA TYR A 141 13.94 -7.77 -16.12
C TYR A 141 14.44 -8.90 -15.21
N ARG A 142 15.77 -9.04 -15.12
CA ARG A 142 16.41 -9.93 -14.15
C ARG A 142 16.45 -9.23 -12.80
N THR A 143 16.02 -9.90 -11.74
CA THR A 143 16.06 -9.34 -10.39
C THR A 143 17.06 -10.07 -9.52
N SER A 144 17.58 -9.40 -8.49
CA SER A 144 18.38 -10.03 -7.43
C SER A 144 17.52 -10.74 -6.39
N ARG A 145 16.18 -10.67 -6.54
CA ARG A 145 15.20 -11.04 -5.51
C ARG A 145 15.53 -10.43 -4.15
N SER A 146 16.02 -9.19 -4.20
CA SER A 146 16.16 -8.31 -3.06
C SER A 146 15.47 -6.99 -3.35
N ALA A 147 15.05 -6.29 -2.29
CA ALA A 147 14.46 -4.97 -2.37
C ALA A 147 14.95 -4.10 -1.21
N TYR A 148 14.91 -2.78 -1.40
CA TYR A 148 15.34 -1.79 -0.43
C TYR A 148 14.16 -0.97 0.08
N VAL A 149 14.06 -0.82 1.40
CA VAL A 149 13.14 0.14 2.00
C VAL A 149 13.97 1.24 2.65
N VAL A 150 13.85 2.46 2.13
CA VAL A 150 14.59 3.62 2.64
C VAL A 150 13.68 4.40 3.57
N TYR A 151 14.09 4.50 4.83
CA TYR A 151 13.37 5.23 5.86
C TYR A 151 13.94 6.62 6.04
N TYR A 152 13.05 7.61 6.20
CA TYR A 152 13.37 9.00 6.52
C TYR A 152 12.60 9.37 7.79
N PHE A 153 13.30 9.75 8.85
CA PHE A 153 12.69 10.05 10.14
C PHE A 153 13.40 11.20 10.85
N PRO A 154 12.67 12.01 11.63
CA PRO A 154 13.30 13.07 12.41
C PRO A 154 14.18 12.48 13.52
N ILE A 155 15.23 13.20 13.87
CA ILE A 155 16.08 12.92 15.03
C ILE A 155 16.15 14.15 15.93
N ASP A 156 16.67 13.98 17.14
CA ASP A 156 16.91 15.10 18.04
C ASP A 156 18.06 15.99 17.52
N GLY A 157 17.93 17.30 17.71
CA GLY A 157 18.99 18.25 17.37
C GLY A 157 18.52 19.71 17.40
N THR A 158 19.40 20.60 16.94
CA THR A 158 19.15 22.05 16.94
C THR A 158 18.18 22.45 15.82
N LEU A 159 17.04 23.05 16.18
CA LEU A 159 15.94 23.31 15.24
C LEU A 159 16.01 24.66 14.51
N HIS A 160 16.99 25.52 14.81
CA HIS A 160 17.06 26.89 14.26
C HIS A 160 17.10 26.95 12.72
N ASN A 161 17.57 25.88 12.07
CA ASN A 161 17.66 25.76 10.61
C ASN A 161 16.75 24.67 10.03
N GLY A 162 15.80 24.15 10.83
CA GLY A 162 14.90 23.07 10.46
C GLY A 162 15.04 21.82 11.32
N PHE A 163 14.18 20.83 11.05
CA PHE A 163 14.22 19.55 11.73
C PHE A 163 15.32 18.66 11.14
N PRO A 164 16.24 18.14 11.96
CA PRO A 164 17.22 17.17 11.47
C PRO A 164 16.52 15.84 11.20
N PHE A 165 16.91 15.20 10.11
CA PHE A 165 16.43 13.88 9.69
C PHE A 165 17.59 12.93 9.55
N ASP A 166 17.35 11.66 9.84
CA ASP A 166 18.25 10.56 9.52
C ASP A 166 17.59 9.58 8.53
N VAL A 167 18.44 8.76 7.93
CA VAL A 167 18.08 7.81 6.88
C VAL A 167 18.59 6.42 7.22
N ALA A 168 17.69 5.45 7.27
CA ALA A 168 18.02 4.04 7.38
C ALA A 168 17.63 3.29 6.10
N VAL A 169 18.36 2.22 5.77
CA VAL A 169 18.04 1.35 4.64
C VAL A 169 17.93 -0.08 5.16
N HIS A 170 16.77 -0.70 4.94
CA HIS A 170 16.58 -2.13 5.17
C HIS A 170 16.57 -2.88 3.84
N THR A 171 17.18 -4.07 3.81
CA THR A 171 17.20 -4.95 2.63
C THR A 171 16.32 -6.17 2.90
N LEU A 172 15.32 -6.38 2.05
CA LEU A 172 14.41 -7.53 2.11
C LEU A 172 14.76 -8.53 1.02
N ALA A 173 14.75 -9.83 1.33
CA ALA A 173 14.67 -10.87 0.32
C ALA A 173 13.22 -10.96 -0.17
N THR A 174 12.98 -11.01 -1.48
CA THR A 174 11.63 -10.98 -2.05
C THR A 174 11.21 -12.31 -2.65
N ASP A 175 9.92 -12.62 -2.57
CA ASP A 175 9.28 -13.85 -3.05
C ASP A 175 8.17 -13.52 -4.09
N PRO A 176 8.54 -13.31 -5.37
CA PRO A 176 7.57 -12.96 -6.41
C PRO A 176 6.56 -14.08 -6.70
N GLU A 177 6.91 -15.34 -6.41
CA GLU A 177 6.02 -16.50 -6.53
C GLU A 177 4.86 -16.41 -5.52
N SER A 178 5.17 -16.15 -4.24
CA SER A 178 4.14 -15.91 -3.22
C SER A 178 3.23 -14.72 -3.56
N ALA A 179 3.80 -13.64 -4.11
CA ALA A 179 3.00 -12.52 -4.62
C ALA A 179 2.03 -12.93 -5.75
N TYR A 180 2.48 -13.80 -6.66
CA TYR A 180 1.64 -14.32 -7.73
C TYR A 180 0.52 -15.21 -7.21
N ASP A 181 0.78 -16.06 -6.21
CA ASP A 181 -0.24 -16.91 -5.60
C ASP A 181 -1.36 -16.10 -4.96
N VAL A 182 -1.01 -15.01 -4.26
CA VAL A 182 -1.98 -14.06 -3.69
C VAL A 182 -2.77 -13.37 -4.80
N PHE A 183 -2.12 -12.93 -5.89
CA PHE A 183 -2.79 -12.35 -7.04
C PHE A 183 -3.80 -13.32 -7.68
N ALA A 184 -3.42 -14.59 -7.88
CA ALA A 184 -4.29 -15.61 -8.43
C ALA A 184 -5.46 -15.94 -7.49
N ALA A 185 -5.22 -16.02 -6.18
CA ALA A 185 -6.27 -16.21 -5.17
C ALA A 185 -7.26 -15.04 -5.15
N ALA A 186 -6.77 -13.80 -5.25
CA ALA A 186 -7.61 -12.62 -5.33
C ALA A 186 -8.50 -12.66 -6.58
N CYS A 187 -7.96 -13.06 -7.73
CA CYS A 187 -8.75 -13.21 -8.96
C CYS A 187 -9.86 -14.27 -8.83
N ARG A 188 -9.57 -15.43 -8.20
CA ARG A 188 -10.59 -16.45 -7.90
C ARG A 188 -11.69 -15.91 -6.99
N CYS A 189 -11.32 -15.12 -5.97
CA CYS A 189 -12.27 -14.45 -5.09
C CYS A 189 -13.19 -13.49 -5.86
N LEU A 190 -12.67 -12.70 -6.81
CA LEU A 190 -13.50 -11.81 -7.62
C LEU A 190 -14.53 -12.52 -8.50
N ALA A 191 -14.20 -13.74 -8.94
CA ALA A 191 -15.07 -14.57 -9.77
C ALA A 191 -16.14 -15.32 -8.94
N SER A 192 -15.97 -15.42 -7.62
CA SER A 192 -16.94 -16.07 -6.74
C SER A 192 -18.09 -15.14 -6.36
N PRO A 193 -19.18 -15.68 -5.79
CA PRO A 193 -20.15 -14.88 -5.04
C PRO A 193 -19.46 -14.08 -3.92
N LEU A 194 -20.18 -13.09 -3.38
CA LEU A 194 -19.70 -12.23 -2.29
C LEU A 194 -19.14 -13.07 -1.13
N PRO A 195 -17.83 -12.99 -0.83
CA PRO A 195 -17.22 -13.82 0.21
C PRO A 195 -17.61 -13.34 1.62
N SER A 196 -17.32 -14.19 2.61
CA SER A 196 -17.36 -13.82 4.02
C SER A 196 -16.33 -12.73 4.35
N SER A 197 -16.60 -11.92 5.36
CA SER A 197 -15.61 -10.99 5.88
C SER A 197 -14.57 -11.75 6.70
N SER A 198 -13.34 -11.23 6.73
CA SER A 198 -12.37 -11.66 7.73
C SER A 198 -12.89 -11.37 9.14
N ALA A 199 -12.69 -12.30 10.08
CA ALA A 199 -13.13 -12.17 11.46
C ALA A 199 -12.53 -10.94 12.16
N SER A 200 -11.28 -10.60 11.81
CA SER A 200 -10.56 -9.44 12.35
C SER A 200 -10.86 -8.13 11.63
N CYS A 201 -11.72 -8.10 10.60
CA CYS A 201 -11.99 -6.87 9.84
C CYS A 201 -12.81 -5.84 10.62
N ALA A 202 -12.14 -4.79 11.11
CA ALA A 202 -12.77 -3.68 11.83
C ALA A 202 -13.85 -2.95 11.03
N PHE A 203 -13.66 -2.78 9.72
CA PHE A 203 -14.63 -2.09 8.85
C PHE A 203 -15.93 -2.88 8.68
N CYS A 204 -15.84 -4.19 8.47
CA CYS A 204 -17.03 -5.04 8.39
C CYS A 204 -17.76 -5.08 9.74
N ARG A 205 -17.02 -5.18 10.86
CA ARG A 205 -17.63 -5.10 12.20
C ARG A 205 -18.36 -3.78 12.41
N TRP A 206 -17.70 -2.65 12.11
CA TRP A 206 -18.33 -1.33 12.21
C TRP A 206 -19.59 -1.22 11.34
N ALA A 207 -19.55 -1.71 10.10
CA ALA A 207 -20.71 -1.66 9.20
C ALA A 207 -21.90 -2.48 9.76
N VAL A 208 -21.64 -3.66 10.31
CA VAL A 208 -22.66 -4.50 10.95
C VAL A 208 -23.23 -3.81 12.19
N SER A 209 -22.37 -3.34 13.11
CA SER A 209 -22.81 -2.65 14.33
C SER A 209 -23.64 -1.41 14.03
N ARG A 210 -23.21 -0.59 13.05
CA ARG A 210 -23.97 0.59 12.63
C ARG A 210 -25.34 0.21 12.09
N HIS A 211 -25.44 -0.87 11.31
CA HIS A 211 -26.71 -1.33 10.78
C HIS A 211 -27.63 -1.85 11.89
N SER A 212 -27.12 -2.64 12.83
CA SER A 212 -27.93 -3.22 13.92
C SER A 212 -28.43 -2.18 14.92
N GLU A 213 -27.63 -1.17 15.25
CA GLU A 213 -28.03 -0.11 16.19
C GLU A 213 -29.04 0.87 15.56
N VAL A 214 -28.86 1.22 14.28
CA VAL A 214 -29.76 2.16 13.58
C VAL A 214 -31.06 1.47 13.13
N ALA A 215 -31.09 0.15 13.05
CA ALA A 215 -32.30 -0.62 12.77
C ALA A 215 -33.27 -0.74 13.98
N GLN A 216 -32.90 -0.21 15.15
CA GLN A 216 -33.86 -0.04 16.26
C GLN A 216 -34.90 1.02 15.83
N PRO A 217 -36.21 0.70 15.83
CA PRO A 217 -37.23 1.67 15.47
C PRO A 217 -37.19 2.84 16.45
N ILE A 218 -37.16 4.07 15.91
CA ILE A 218 -37.41 5.29 16.69
C ILE A 218 -38.73 5.07 17.43
N PRO A 219 -38.80 5.17 18.77
CA PRO A 219 -40.07 5.11 19.48
C PRO A 219 -40.97 6.19 18.88
N ARG A 220 -42.12 5.79 18.32
CA ARG A 220 -43.14 6.79 17.97
C ARG A 220 -43.46 7.50 19.28
N LEU A 221 -43.21 8.80 19.35
CA LEU A 221 -43.83 9.63 20.38
C LEU A 221 -45.32 9.30 20.32
N ALA A 222 -45.89 8.87 21.45
CA ALA A 222 -47.32 8.62 21.54
C ALA A 222 -48.01 9.88 21.00
N GLU A 223 -48.89 9.70 20.02
CA GLU A 223 -49.80 10.75 19.62
C GLU A 223 -50.59 11.10 20.88
N ASP A 224 -50.26 12.25 21.48
CA ASP A 224 -51.08 12.85 22.53
C ASP A 224 -52.48 13.03 21.91
N THR A 225 -53.37 12.12 22.25
CA THR A 225 -54.80 12.23 21.98
C THR A 225 -55.26 13.54 22.59
N ILE A 226 -55.52 14.54 21.75
CA ILE A 226 -56.25 15.74 22.13
C ILE A 226 -57.65 15.25 22.56
N PRO A 227 -58.09 15.48 23.80
CA PRO A 227 -59.44 15.11 24.21
C PRO A 227 -60.47 15.90 23.41
N ASP A 228 -61.51 15.22 22.93
CA ASP A 228 -62.62 15.76 22.12
C ASP A 228 -63.61 16.65 22.92
N ASP A 229 -63.20 17.26 24.04
CA ASP A 229 -64.09 18.01 24.93
C ASP A 229 -64.02 19.54 24.78
N LEU A 230 -63.43 20.05 23.70
CA LEU A 230 -63.32 21.50 23.43
C LEU A 230 -64.38 22.07 22.48
N PHE A 231 -65.52 21.37 22.29
CA PHE A 231 -66.70 21.89 21.57
C PHE A 231 -68.02 21.49 22.25
N ALA A 232 -68.17 21.80 23.54
CA ALA A 232 -69.46 21.85 24.22
C ALA A 232 -69.59 23.17 25.00
#